data_AF-A0A7Y5DYY3-F1
#
_entry.id   AF-A0A7Y5DYY3-F1
#
_cell.length_a   1.000
_cell.length_b   1.000
_cell.length_c   1.000
_cell.angle_alpha   90.00
_cell.angle_beta   90.00
_cell.angle_gamma   90.00
#
_symmetry.space_group_name_H-M   'P 1'
#
loop_
_entity.id
_entity.type
_entity.pdbx_description
1 polymer ?
#
loop_
_entity_poly.entity_id
_entity_poly.type
_entity_poly.pdbx_seq_one_letter_code
_entity_poly.pdbx_strand_id
1 'polypeptide(L)'
;MATLPKAFLLDDPVFRAHAPSGYHPERPERLWAAEAALKTLEGTVAWQTVSPRPISLEEAARAHDPAFLEALLGQDGEAGFLDPDTYLAARSVDVARRAAGGVTDLVAR
;
A
#
# COMPACT_ATOMS: atom_id res chain seq x y z
N MET A 1 27.20 -22.33 -10.53
CA MET A 1 25.81 -22.07 -10.11
C MET A 1 25.40 -20.72 -10.67
N ALA A 2 24.29 -20.63 -11.40
CA ALA A 2 23.78 -19.36 -11.89
C ALA A 2 23.19 -18.57 -10.71
N THR A 3 23.52 -17.29 -10.60
CA THR A 3 22.94 -16.38 -9.59
C THR A 3 21.54 -16.01 -10.03
N LEU A 4 20.56 -16.14 -9.14
CA LEU A 4 19.19 -15.69 -9.43
C LEU A 4 19.17 -14.16 -9.56
N PRO A 5 18.31 -13.61 -10.45
CA PRO A 5 18.04 -12.18 -10.45
C PRO A 5 17.49 -11.76 -9.09
N LYS A 6 17.94 -10.60 -8.59
CA LYS A 6 17.50 -10.03 -7.32
C LYS A 6 16.48 -8.93 -7.60
N ALA A 7 15.40 -8.91 -6.84
CA ALA A 7 14.38 -7.88 -6.91
C ALA A 7 13.83 -7.60 -5.52
N PHE A 8 13.50 -6.35 -5.23
CA PHE A 8 12.79 -6.00 -4.01
C PHE A 8 11.28 -6.17 -4.22
N LEU A 9 10.60 -6.63 -3.17
CA LEU A 9 9.15 -6.80 -3.15
C LEU A 9 8.58 -6.06 -1.94
N LEU A 10 7.74 -5.05 -2.20
CA LEU A 10 6.90 -4.45 -1.18
C LEU A 10 5.55 -5.16 -1.19
N ASP A 11 5.30 -5.96 -0.16
CA ASP A 11 4.03 -6.66 0.03
C ASP A 11 3.79 -6.87 1.54
N ASP A 12 2.53 -6.77 1.96
CA ASP A 12 2.11 -6.98 3.34
C ASP A 12 0.59 -7.23 3.40
N PRO A 13 0.12 -8.20 4.22
CA PRO A 13 -1.30 -8.45 4.40
C PRO A 13 -2.13 -7.23 4.78
N VAL A 14 -1.54 -6.18 5.39
CA VAL A 14 -2.22 -4.93 5.72
C VAL A 14 -2.91 -4.30 4.52
N PHE A 15 -2.34 -4.42 3.31
CA PHE A 15 -2.90 -3.81 2.11
C PHE A 15 -4.28 -4.38 1.74
N ARG A 16 -4.65 -5.55 2.27
CA ARG A 16 -5.99 -6.16 2.14
C ARG A 16 -7.05 -5.48 2.96
N ALA A 17 -6.66 -4.68 3.94
CA ALA A 17 -7.60 -3.99 4.82
C ALA A 17 -8.19 -2.73 4.18
N HIS A 18 -7.69 -2.32 3.01
CA HIS A 18 -8.36 -1.35 2.16
C HIS A 18 -9.23 -2.11 1.15
N ALA A 19 -10.52 -2.20 1.46
CA ALA A 19 -11.51 -2.85 0.63
C ALA A 19 -12.85 -2.11 0.74
N PRO A 20 -13.60 -1.94 -0.36
CA PRO A 20 -14.88 -1.27 -0.32
C PRO A 20 -15.92 -2.13 0.42
N SER A 21 -16.83 -1.50 1.14
CA SER A 21 -17.94 -2.18 1.83
C SER A 21 -19.11 -2.54 0.90
N GLY A 22 -19.12 -1.99 -0.32
CA GLY A 22 -20.13 -2.22 -1.34
C GLY A 22 -19.54 -2.22 -2.75
N TYR A 23 -20.37 -2.00 -3.76
CA TYR A 23 -19.90 -1.92 -5.14
C TYR A 23 -18.96 -0.72 -5.32
N HIS A 24 -17.78 -0.97 -5.85
CA HIS A 24 -16.84 0.04 -6.31
C HIS A 24 -16.09 -0.50 -7.55
N PRO A 25 -15.72 0.33 -8.53
CA PRO A 25 -14.93 -0.12 -9.69
C PRO A 25 -13.53 -0.64 -9.31
N GLU A 26 -12.98 -0.17 -8.18
CA GLU A 26 -11.72 -0.68 -7.63
C GLU A 26 -11.84 -2.13 -7.17
N ARG A 27 -10.82 -2.93 -7.48
CA ARG A 27 -10.80 -4.39 -7.26
C ARG A 27 -9.61 -4.78 -6.38
N PRO A 28 -9.77 -4.87 -5.05
CA PRO A 28 -8.71 -5.31 -4.14
C PRO A 28 -8.13 -6.68 -4.50
N GLU A 29 -8.91 -7.51 -5.20
CA GLU A 29 -8.50 -8.84 -5.66
C GLU A 29 -7.32 -8.81 -6.63
N ARG A 30 -7.00 -7.65 -7.22
CA ARG A 30 -5.78 -7.45 -8.01
C ARG A 30 -4.52 -7.78 -7.23
N LEU A 31 -4.51 -7.56 -5.90
CA LEU A 31 -3.40 -7.92 -5.04
C LEU A 31 -3.28 -9.44 -4.87
N TRP A 32 -4.40 -10.17 -4.74
CA TRP A 32 -4.39 -11.64 -4.71
C TRP A 32 -3.87 -12.24 -6.01
N ALA A 33 -4.28 -11.65 -7.15
CA ALA A 33 -3.81 -12.09 -8.46
C ALA A 33 -2.30 -11.86 -8.62
N ALA A 34 -1.78 -10.71 -8.18
CA ALA A 34 -0.35 -10.43 -8.19
C ALA A 34 0.43 -11.41 -7.30
N GLU A 35 -0.01 -11.67 -6.06
CA GLU A 35 0.61 -12.65 -5.19
C GLU A 35 0.59 -14.07 -5.78
N ALA A 36 -0.53 -14.48 -6.39
CA ALA A 36 -0.62 -15.77 -7.05
C ALA A 36 0.40 -15.90 -8.18
N ALA A 37 0.61 -14.83 -8.97
CA ALA A 37 1.64 -14.80 -9.99
C ALA A 37 3.06 -14.88 -9.40
N LEU A 38 3.34 -14.12 -8.34
CA LEU A 38 4.65 -14.13 -7.65
C LEU A 38 5.00 -15.53 -7.10
N LYS A 39 4.02 -16.27 -6.59
CA LYS A 39 4.21 -17.66 -6.13
C LYS A 39 4.69 -18.58 -7.24
N THR A 40 4.27 -18.36 -8.49
CA THR A 40 4.76 -19.15 -9.63
C THR A 40 6.22 -18.88 -9.99
N LEU A 41 6.79 -17.78 -9.48
CA LEU A 41 8.17 -17.37 -9.68
C LEU A 41 9.08 -17.75 -8.49
N GLU A 42 8.58 -18.43 -7.47
CA GLU A 42 9.39 -18.92 -6.36
C GLU A 42 10.56 -19.77 -6.84
N GLY A 43 11.76 -19.50 -6.32
CA GLY A 43 12.99 -20.18 -6.74
C GLY A 43 13.58 -19.70 -8.08
N THR A 44 12.89 -18.81 -8.81
CA THR A 44 13.40 -18.20 -10.05
C THR A 44 13.92 -16.77 -9.87
N VAL A 45 13.41 -16.07 -8.85
CA VAL A 45 13.84 -14.73 -8.44
C VAL A 45 14.17 -14.75 -6.95
N ALA A 46 15.27 -14.12 -6.58
CA ALA A 46 15.62 -13.89 -5.19
C ALA A 46 14.95 -12.60 -4.70
N TRP A 47 13.72 -12.73 -4.21
CA TRP A 47 12.94 -11.61 -3.66
C TRP A 47 13.52 -11.13 -2.32
N GLN A 48 13.71 -9.83 -2.19
CA GLN A 48 14.02 -9.15 -0.94
C GLN A 48 12.80 -8.37 -0.48
N THR A 49 12.09 -8.90 0.51
CA THR A 49 10.87 -8.26 1.01
C THR A 49 11.21 -6.97 1.79
N VAL A 50 10.50 -5.91 1.45
CA VAL A 50 10.51 -4.64 2.18
C VAL A 50 9.22 -4.57 2.99
N SER A 51 9.33 -4.61 4.31
CA SER A 51 8.18 -4.43 5.19
C SER A 51 7.70 -2.97 5.13
N PRO A 52 6.39 -2.71 4.97
CA PRO A 52 5.90 -1.35 4.97
C PRO A 52 5.98 -0.74 6.37
N ARG A 53 6.24 0.57 6.39
CA ARG A 53 6.11 1.42 7.58
C ARG A 53 5.15 2.56 7.26
N PRO A 54 4.44 3.12 8.25
CA PRO A 54 3.75 4.37 8.02
C PRO A 54 4.75 5.45 7.61
N ILE A 55 4.41 6.20 6.55
CA ILE A 55 5.14 7.41 6.18
C ILE A 55 5.07 8.43 7.31
N SER A 56 6.16 9.17 7.52
CA SER A 56 6.17 10.31 8.43
C SER A 56 5.44 11.51 7.83
N LEU A 57 4.96 12.42 8.68
CA LEU A 57 4.35 13.67 8.21
C LEU A 57 5.33 14.53 7.41
N GLU A 58 6.60 14.56 7.82
CA GLU A 58 7.65 15.30 7.11
C GLU A 58 7.85 14.75 5.69
N GLU A 59 7.94 13.43 5.54
CA GLU A 59 8.08 12.79 4.21
C GLU A 59 6.83 13.03 3.35
N ALA A 60 5.64 12.87 3.92
CA ALA A 60 4.38 13.09 3.19
C ALA A 60 4.21 14.55 2.76
N ALA A 61 4.62 15.51 3.59
CA ALA A 61 4.55 16.94 3.32
C ALA A 61 5.49 17.39 2.18
N ARG A 62 6.41 16.53 1.72
CA ARG A 62 7.21 16.82 0.51
C ARG A 62 6.37 16.78 -0.77
N ALA A 63 5.23 16.08 -0.76
CA ALA A 63 4.35 15.92 -1.92
C ALA A 63 2.94 16.50 -1.70
N HIS A 64 2.51 16.64 -0.45
CA HIS A 64 1.15 17.04 -0.10
C HIS A 64 1.11 18.28 0.80
N ASP A 65 0.05 19.07 0.65
CA ASP A 65 -0.23 20.20 1.54
C ASP A 65 -0.52 19.70 2.98
N PRO A 66 0.04 20.35 4.03
CA PRO A 66 -0.21 19.96 5.41
C PRO A 66 -1.69 19.92 5.81
N ALA A 67 -2.53 20.83 5.30
CA ALA A 67 -3.95 20.86 5.61
C ALA A 67 -4.70 19.67 5.00
N PHE A 68 -4.30 19.21 3.81
CA PHE A 68 -4.82 17.97 3.24
C PHE A 68 -4.42 16.76 4.07
N LEU A 69 -3.16 16.70 4.52
CA LEU A 69 -2.68 15.61 5.37
C LEU A 69 -3.44 15.56 6.70
N GLU A 70 -3.66 16.70 7.34
CA GLU A 70 -4.45 16.80 8.57
C GLU A 70 -5.89 16.30 8.34
N ALA A 71 -6.55 16.76 7.27
CA ALA A 71 -7.90 16.34 6.93
C ALA A 71 -8.00 14.82 6.68
N LEU A 72 -7.05 14.25 5.94
CA LEU A 72 -6.99 12.81 5.65
C LEU A 72 -6.73 11.99 6.92
N LEU A 73 -5.79 12.43 7.76
CA LEU A 73 -5.48 11.74 9.03
C LEU A 73 -6.64 11.80 10.02
N GLY A 74 -7.45 12.85 9.97
CA GLY A 74 -8.69 12.95 10.74
C GLY A 74 -9.76 11.93 10.37
N GLN A 75 -9.59 11.19 9.26
CA GLN A 75 -10.49 10.12 8.82
C GLN A 75 -10.03 8.72 9.28
N ASP A 76 -9.00 8.63 10.12
CA ASP A 76 -8.50 7.33 10.58
C ASP A 76 -9.57 6.60 11.42
N GLY A 77 -9.84 5.34 11.08
CA GLY A 77 -10.94 4.56 11.68
C GLY A 77 -12.32 4.77 11.03
N GLU A 78 -12.50 5.81 10.21
CA GLU A 78 -13.79 6.13 9.58
C GLU A 78 -14.06 5.29 8.31
N ALA A 79 -15.33 5.19 7.93
CA ALA A 79 -15.76 4.53 6.72
C ALA A 79 -16.81 5.35 5.97
N GLY A 80 -16.78 5.31 4.64
CA GLY A 80 -17.66 6.09 3.78
C GLY A 80 -16.96 6.45 2.47
N PHE A 81 -17.04 7.73 2.13
CA PHE A 81 -16.51 8.28 0.89
C PHE A 81 -15.90 9.65 1.18
N LEU A 82 -14.66 9.88 0.74
CA LEU A 82 -14.02 11.20 0.81
C LEU A 82 -14.58 12.12 -0.28
N ASP A 83 -14.94 11.53 -1.41
CA ASP A 83 -15.59 12.14 -2.57
C ASP A 83 -16.37 11.05 -3.32
N PRO A 84 -17.13 11.37 -4.39
CA PRO A 84 -17.94 10.37 -5.10
C PRO A 84 -17.18 9.15 -5.66
N ASP A 85 -15.87 9.26 -5.90
CA ASP A 85 -15.03 8.22 -6.51
C ASP A 85 -14.02 7.60 -5.52
N THR A 86 -13.83 8.21 -4.34
CA THR A 86 -12.84 7.77 -3.34
C THR A 86 -13.53 7.18 -2.12
N TYR A 87 -13.74 5.87 -2.13
CA TYR A 87 -14.23 5.17 -0.94
C TYR A 87 -13.19 5.15 0.18
N LEU A 88 -13.69 5.07 1.41
CA LEU A 88 -12.92 4.94 2.64
C LEU A 88 -13.45 3.75 3.43
N ALA A 89 -12.58 2.81 3.77
CA ALA A 89 -12.80 1.81 4.80
C ALA A 89 -12.03 2.17 6.08
N ALA A 90 -12.46 1.62 7.23
CA ALA A 90 -11.90 1.93 8.56
C ALA A 90 -10.36 1.86 8.65
N ARG A 91 -9.70 1.03 7.85
CA ARG A 91 -8.23 0.88 7.85
C ARG A 91 -7.52 1.59 6.70
N SER A 92 -8.23 2.34 5.88
CA SER A 92 -7.68 2.92 4.64
C SER A 92 -6.59 3.95 4.90
N VAL A 93 -6.72 4.76 5.96
CA VAL A 93 -5.71 5.76 6.33
C VAL A 93 -4.41 5.06 6.76
N ASP A 94 -4.46 4.09 7.68
CA ASP A 94 -3.30 3.25 8.05
C ASP A 94 -2.67 2.56 6.83
N VAL A 95 -3.49 1.97 5.96
CA VAL A 95 -3.04 1.28 4.75
C VAL A 95 -2.34 2.25 3.77
N ALA A 96 -2.93 3.41 3.51
CA ALA A 96 -2.36 4.42 2.61
C ALA A 96 -1.00 4.92 3.13
N ARG A 97 -0.90 5.18 4.44
CA ARG A 97 0.36 5.60 5.07
C ARG A 97 1.43 4.53 4.95
N ARG A 98 1.07 3.25 5.16
CA ARG A 98 1.98 2.10 5.05
C ARG A 98 2.44 1.87 3.61
N ALA A 99 1.55 2.03 2.64
CA ALA A 99 1.88 1.93 1.23
C ALA A 99 2.88 3.04 0.84
N ALA A 100 2.62 4.29 1.22
CA ALA A 100 3.50 5.42 0.93
C ALA A 100 4.90 5.27 1.58
N GLY A 101 4.96 4.88 2.86
CA GLY A 101 6.23 4.69 3.56
C GLY A 101 6.98 3.47 3.04
N GLY A 102 6.28 2.39 2.71
CA GLY A 102 6.86 1.21 2.08
C GLY A 102 7.49 1.51 0.71
N VAL A 103 6.82 2.30 -0.14
CA VAL A 103 7.38 2.72 -1.44
C VAL A 103 8.60 3.63 -1.23
N THR A 104 8.53 4.53 -0.25
CA THR A 104 9.67 5.41 0.09
C THR A 104 10.90 4.60 0.51
N ASP A 105 10.72 3.57 1.35
CA ASP A 105 11.81 2.68 1.74
C ASP A 105 12.28 1.79 0.61
N LEU A 106 11.38 1.36 -0.29
CA LEU A 106 11.70 0.53 -1.45
C LEU A 106 12.65 1.26 -2.41
N VAL A 107 12.40 2.53 -2.72
CA VAL A 107 13.23 3.32 -3.65
C VAL A 107 14.58 3.72 -3.06
N ALA A 108 14.75 3.62 -1.74
CA ALA A 108 16.01 3.93 -1.06
C ALA A 108 16.98 2.73 -0.98
N ARG A 109 16.62 1.57 -1.55
CA ARG A 109 17.40 0.33 -1.52
C ARG A 109 18.43 0.20 -2.64
#